data_AF-J9GKR8-F1
#
_entry.id   AF-J9GKR8-F1
#
_cell.length_a   1.000
_cell.length_b   1.000
_cell.length_c   1.000
_cell.angle_alpha   90.00
_cell.angle_beta   90.00
_cell.angle_gamma   90.00
#
_symmetry.space_group_name_H-M   'P 1'
#
loop_
_entity.id
_entity.type
_entity.pdbx_description
1 polymer ?
#
loop_
_entity_poly.entity_id
_entity_poly.type
_entity_poly.pdbx_seq_one_letter_code
_entity_poly.pdbx_strand_id
1 'polypeptide(L)'
;MADKALWIADRHPELNLDKNFLYEAAMLHDIGIFLTDADGIYCFGNKPYICHGYLGAELLRKEGYPCHALVCERHTGAGLALVDIIAQNLPVPHHDMLPISMEEQVICFADKFFSKTHLEQEKSVEKARKSLLRFGEAGVLRFEHWCELFL
;
A
#
# COMPACT_ATOMS: atom_id res chain seq x y z
N MET A 1 -6.51 8.56 2.91
CA MET A 1 -5.04 8.31 2.89
C MET A 1 -4.27 9.38 2.13
N ALA A 2 -4.78 9.93 1.01
CA ALA A 2 -4.09 10.99 0.25
C ALA A 2 -3.68 12.19 1.11
N ASP A 3 -4.59 12.69 1.96
CA ASP A 3 -4.29 13.80 2.87
C ASP A 3 -3.14 13.49 3.82
N LYS A 4 -3.02 12.24 4.30
CA LYS A 4 -1.90 11.83 5.16
C LYS A 4 -0.58 11.79 4.39
N ALA A 5 -0.58 11.33 3.14
CA ALA A 5 0.62 11.34 2.30
C ALA A 5 1.09 12.78 2.01
N LEU A 6 0.15 13.68 1.69
CA LEU A 6 0.45 15.11 1.49
C LEU A 6 0.94 15.77 2.78
N TRP A 7 0.32 15.44 3.91
CA TRP A 7 0.73 15.91 5.23
C TRP A 7 2.18 15.51 5.58
N ILE A 8 2.61 14.30 5.22
CA ILE A 8 4.02 13.87 5.36
C ILE A 8 4.91 14.74 4.48
N ALA A 9 4.55 14.95 3.20
CA ALA A 9 5.33 15.79 2.29
C ALA A 9 5.42 17.26 2.73
N ASP A 10 4.39 17.77 3.41
CA ASP A 10 4.40 19.12 3.98
C ASP A 10 5.29 19.25 5.22
N ARG A 11 5.35 18.20 6.05
CA ARG A 11 6.21 18.18 7.26
C ARG A 11 7.67 17.85 6.98
N HIS A 12 7.94 17.19 5.86
CA HIS A 12 9.27 16.74 5.47
C HIS A 12 9.70 17.29 4.09
N PRO A 13 9.85 18.63 3.95
CA PRO A 13 10.28 19.23 2.68
C PRO A 13 11.66 18.73 2.23
N GLU A 14 12.51 18.27 3.15
CA GLU A 14 13.82 17.67 2.87
C GLU A 14 13.75 16.37 2.05
N LEU A 15 12.60 15.69 2.05
CA LEU A 15 12.40 14.49 1.25
C LEU A 15 12.12 14.80 -0.23
N ASN A 16 11.84 16.08 -0.57
CA ASN A 16 11.60 16.56 -1.93
C ASN A 16 10.58 15.72 -2.73
N LEU A 17 9.48 15.35 -2.07
CA LEU A 17 8.46 14.45 -2.62
C LEU A 17 7.61 15.15 -3.69
N ASP A 18 7.30 14.43 -4.77
CA ASP A 18 6.31 14.88 -5.75
C ASP A 18 4.89 14.77 -5.18
N LYS A 19 4.34 15.91 -4.74
CA LYS A 19 3.00 15.98 -4.15
C LYS A 19 1.89 15.61 -5.14
N ASN A 20 2.05 15.90 -6.43
CA ASN A 20 1.05 15.54 -7.44
C ASN A 20 1.03 14.01 -7.60
N PHE A 21 2.21 13.41 -7.73
CA PHE A 21 2.34 11.95 -7.79
C PHE A 21 1.79 11.28 -6.52
N LEU A 22 2.13 11.79 -5.32
CA LEU A 22 1.61 11.26 -4.06
C LEU A 22 0.08 11.27 -4.03
N TYR A 23 -0.55 12.38 -4.43
CA TYR A 23 -2.00 12.48 -4.46
C TYR A 23 -2.61 11.49 -5.46
N GLU A 24 -2.13 11.47 -6.70
CA GLU A 24 -2.63 10.58 -7.75
C GLU A 24 -2.46 9.10 -7.38
N ALA A 25 -1.27 8.71 -6.95
CA ALA A 25 -0.98 7.33 -6.60
C ALA A 25 -1.71 6.90 -5.31
N ALA A 26 -1.91 7.80 -4.35
CA ALA A 26 -2.78 7.55 -3.19
C ALA A 26 -4.24 7.29 -3.59
N MET A 27 -4.75 7.98 -4.62
CA MET A 27 -6.10 7.76 -5.12
C MET A 27 -6.22 6.44 -5.89
N LEU A 28 -5.15 6.02 -6.57
CA LEU A 28 -5.15 4.87 -7.47
C LEU A 28 -4.61 3.56 -6.86
N HIS A 29 -3.95 3.58 -5.70
CA HIS A 29 -3.24 2.41 -5.15
C HIS A 29 -4.09 1.13 -5.11
N ASP A 30 -5.39 1.27 -4.87
CA ASP A 30 -6.36 0.19 -4.71
C ASP A 30 -7.27 -0.02 -5.92
N ILE A 31 -6.95 0.55 -7.08
CA ILE A 31 -7.83 0.49 -8.26
C ILE A 31 -8.16 -0.95 -8.70
N GLY A 32 -7.31 -1.94 -8.38
CA GLY A 32 -7.56 -3.35 -8.66
C GLY A 32 -8.54 -4.05 -7.71
N ILE A 33 -9.02 -3.39 -6.65
CA ILE A 33 -9.82 -4.02 -5.59
C ILE A 33 -11.14 -4.62 -6.10
N PHE A 34 -11.78 -4.00 -7.10
CA PHE A 34 -13.04 -4.48 -7.67
C PHE A 34 -12.90 -5.82 -8.40
N LEU A 35 -11.68 -6.24 -8.73
CA LEU A 35 -11.38 -7.54 -9.34
C LEU A 35 -11.27 -8.66 -8.29
N THR A 36 -11.32 -8.31 -7.00
CA THR A 36 -11.20 -9.26 -5.89
C THR A 36 -12.54 -9.58 -5.24
N ASP A 37 -12.62 -10.76 -4.66
CA ASP A 37 -13.72 -11.22 -3.81
C ASP A 37 -13.53 -10.64 -2.40
N ALA A 38 -14.30 -9.58 -2.11
CA ALA A 38 -14.34 -8.90 -0.83
C ALA A 38 -15.73 -8.30 -0.58
N ASP A 39 -16.73 -9.17 -0.45
CA ASP A 39 -18.14 -8.83 -0.24
C ASP A 39 -18.38 -7.78 0.85
N GLY A 40 -17.59 -7.82 1.93
CA GLY A 40 -17.70 -6.87 3.06
C GLY A 40 -17.44 -5.40 2.69
N ILE A 41 -16.90 -5.15 1.50
CA ILE A 41 -16.70 -3.81 0.91
C ILE A 41 -17.29 -3.73 -0.52
N TYR A 42 -18.28 -4.57 -0.83
CA TYR A 42 -19.01 -4.59 -2.10
C TYR A 42 -18.13 -4.84 -3.35
N CYS A 43 -17.07 -5.65 -3.21
CA CYS A 43 -16.26 -6.12 -4.34
C CYS A 43 -16.59 -7.59 -4.62
N PHE A 44 -17.11 -7.87 -5.82
CA PHE A 44 -17.63 -9.19 -6.23
C PHE A 44 -16.76 -9.83 -7.32
N GLY A 45 -15.46 -9.55 -7.30
CA GLY A 45 -14.52 -10.15 -8.24
C GLY A 45 -14.29 -11.63 -7.98
N ASN A 46 -13.38 -12.23 -8.75
CA ASN A 46 -13.10 -13.68 -8.66
C ASN A 46 -11.67 -13.99 -8.19
N LYS A 47 -10.92 -12.99 -7.75
CA LYS A 47 -9.56 -13.12 -7.24
C LYS A 47 -9.51 -12.97 -5.72
N PRO A 48 -8.60 -13.65 -5.01
CA PRO A 48 -8.38 -13.39 -3.60
C PRO A 48 -8.05 -11.91 -3.33
N TYR A 49 -8.49 -11.37 -2.18
CA TYR A 49 -8.26 -9.97 -1.81
C TYR A 49 -6.80 -9.53 -1.98
N ILE A 50 -5.82 -10.36 -1.60
CA ILE A 50 -4.38 -10.02 -1.72
C ILE A 50 -3.92 -9.71 -3.15
N CYS A 51 -4.66 -10.14 -4.16
CA CYS A 51 -4.32 -9.92 -5.56
C CYS A 51 -4.58 -8.48 -6.06
N HIS A 52 -5.34 -7.66 -5.33
CA HIS A 52 -5.74 -6.31 -5.78
C HIS A 52 -4.54 -5.44 -6.22
N GLY A 53 -3.40 -5.56 -5.53
CA GLY A 53 -2.22 -4.77 -5.84
C GLY A 53 -1.65 -5.01 -7.24
N TYR A 54 -1.32 -6.26 -7.58
CA TYR A 54 -0.77 -6.56 -8.91
C TYR A 54 -1.83 -6.42 -10.02
N LEU A 55 -3.10 -6.71 -9.73
CA LEU A 55 -4.19 -6.52 -10.69
C LEU A 55 -4.37 -5.03 -11.01
N GLY A 56 -4.32 -4.17 -9.99
CA GLY A 56 -4.32 -2.72 -10.16
C GLY A 56 -3.10 -2.24 -10.96
N ALA A 57 -1.93 -2.82 -10.69
CA ALA A 57 -0.72 -2.52 -11.45
C ALA A 57 -0.84 -2.88 -12.94
N GLU A 58 -1.45 -4.03 -13.27
CA GLU A 58 -1.72 -4.40 -14.67
C GLU A 58 -2.68 -3.43 -15.37
N LEU A 59 -3.72 -2.97 -14.67
CA LEU A 59 -4.65 -1.96 -15.20
C LEU A 59 -3.90 -0.66 -15.51
N LEU A 60 -3.16 -0.13 -14.54
CA LEU A 60 -2.44 1.14 -14.71
C LEU A 60 -1.36 1.07 -15.77
N ARG A 61 -0.65 -0.07 -15.91
CA ARG A 61 0.30 -0.28 -17.01
C ARG A 61 -0.38 -0.21 -18.37
N LYS A 62 -1.58 -0.77 -18.52
CA LYS A 62 -2.36 -0.72 -19.77
C LYS A 62 -2.83 0.70 -20.10
N GLU A 63 -3.17 1.48 -19.08
CA GLU A 63 -3.60 2.88 -19.22
C GLU A 63 -2.42 3.87 -19.34
N GLY A 64 -1.17 3.40 -19.33
CA GLY A 64 0.02 4.26 -19.52
C GLY A 64 0.57 4.92 -18.26
N TYR A 65 0.27 4.39 -17.07
CA TYR A 65 0.73 4.88 -15.76
C TYR A 65 1.68 3.90 -15.05
N PRO A 66 2.90 3.65 -15.60
CA PRO A 66 3.81 2.64 -15.06
C PRO A 66 4.34 2.95 -13.66
N CYS A 67 4.49 4.24 -13.30
CA CYS A 67 4.95 4.62 -11.95
C CYS A 67 3.88 4.35 -10.90
N HIS A 68 2.63 4.72 -11.15
CA HIS A 68 1.50 4.43 -10.26
C HIS A 68 1.24 2.93 -10.13
N ALA A 69 1.50 2.16 -11.20
CA ALA A 69 1.43 0.71 -11.15
C ALA A 69 2.40 0.09 -10.13
N LEU A 70 3.60 0.65 -9.95
CA LEU A 70 4.53 0.17 -8.92
C LEU A 70 3.97 0.37 -7.52
N VAL A 71 3.31 1.51 -7.27
CA VAL A 71 2.62 1.78 -6.00
C VAL A 71 1.52 0.75 -5.77
N CYS A 72 0.65 0.50 -6.75
CA CYS A 72 -0.37 -0.54 -6.67
C CYS A 72 0.24 -1.90 -6.33
N GLU A 73 1.31 -2.30 -7.01
CA GLU A 73 1.92 -3.61 -6.81
C GLU A 73 2.54 -3.76 -5.41
N ARG A 74 3.08 -2.69 -4.83
CA ARG A 74 3.96 -2.75 -3.65
C ARG A 74 3.35 -2.24 -2.35
N HIS A 75 2.16 -1.67 -2.36
CA HIS A 75 1.56 -1.07 -1.17
C HIS A 75 0.92 -2.09 -0.20
N THR A 76 0.66 -3.33 -0.63
CA THR A 76 -0.02 -4.34 0.19
C THR A 76 0.81 -4.67 1.44
N GLY A 77 0.17 -4.62 2.61
CA GLY A 77 0.90 -4.75 3.88
C GLY A 77 1.90 -3.60 4.05
N ALA A 78 3.16 -3.93 4.32
CA ALA A 78 4.31 -3.02 4.25
C ALA A 78 5.25 -3.43 3.10
N GLY A 79 4.67 -3.90 1.99
CA GLY A 79 5.37 -4.61 0.92
C GLY A 79 5.50 -6.11 1.19
N LEU A 80 5.54 -6.89 0.10
CA LEU A 80 5.67 -8.36 0.12
C LEU A 80 7.06 -8.76 -0.42
N ALA A 81 7.87 -9.39 0.43
CA ALA A 81 9.17 -9.90 0.00
C ALA A 81 9.01 -11.24 -0.75
N LEU A 82 9.88 -11.50 -1.73
CA LEU A 82 9.85 -12.75 -2.51
C LEU A 82 9.89 -14.00 -1.62
N VAL A 83 10.72 -13.97 -0.57
CA VAL A 83 10.83 -15.09 0.38
C VAL A 83 9.51 -15.37 1.09
N ASP A 84 8.76 -14.33 1.46
CA ASP A 84 7.47 -14.45 2.14
C ASP A 84 6.39 -14.93 1.16
N ILE A 85 6.41 -14.42 -0.08
CA ILE A 85 5.52 -14.85 -1.16
C ILE A 85 5.65 -16.36 -1.40
N ILE A 86 6.88 -16.85 -1.51
CA ILE A 86 7.16 -18.28 -1.72
C ILE A 86 6.80 -19.10 -0.47
N ALA A 87 7.24 -18.67 0.72
CA ALA A 87 7.04 -19.43 1.95
C ALA A 87 5.55 -19.59 2.32
N GLN A 88 4.73 -18.58 2.01
CA GLN A 88 3.29 -18.59 2.27
C GLN A 88 2.46 -19.04 1.04
N ASN A 89 3.11 -19.35 -0.09
CA ASN A 89 2.48 -19.72 -1.35
C ASN A 89 1.37 -18.71 -1.76
N LEU A 90 1.70 -17.42 -1.71
CA LEU A 90 0.75 -16.35 -1.99
C LEU A 90 0.35 -16.35 -3.48
N PRO A 91 -0.93 -16.08 -3.81
CA PRO A 91 -1.42 -16.09 -5.19
C PRO A 91 -1.11 -14.77 -5.92
N VAL A 92 0.14 -14.35 -5.89
CA VAL A 92 0.67 -13.12 -6.51
C VAL A 92 1.90 -13.45 -7.35
N PRO A 93 2.36 -12.58 -8.26
CA PRO A 93 3.61 -12.79 -8.99
C PRO A 93 4.81 -13.06 -8.06
N HIS A 94 5.66 -14.03 -8.41
CA HIS A 94 6.81 -14.43 -7.61
C HIS A 94 8.04 -13.55 -7.89
N HIS A 95 7.99 -12.29 -7.43
CA HIS A 95 9.12 -11.37 -7.38
C HIS A 95 9.01 -10.45 -6.16
N ASP A 96 10.06 -9.69 -5.85
CA ASP A 96 10.01 -8.73 -4.74
C ASP A 96 9.03 -7.59 -5.04
N MET A 97 8.01 -7.46 -4.20
CA MET A 97 6.96 -6.43 -4.27
C MET A 97 7.09 -5.51 -3.04
N LEU A 98 8.32 -5.07 -2.77
CA LEU A 98 8.65 -4.11 -1.70
C LEU A 98 8.65 -2.68 -2.26
N PRO A 99 8.17 -1.67 -1.51
CA PRO A 99 8.22 -0.28 -1.93
C PRO A 99 9.68 0.19 -2.01
N ILE A 100 10.06 0.87 -3.11
CA ILE A 100 11.45 1.29 -3.36
C ILE A 100 11.59 2.81 -3.24
N SER A 101 10.86 3.59 -4.04
CA SER A 101 10.93 5.06 -3.98
C SER A 101 10.37 5.61 -2.66
N MET A 102 10.74 6.85 -2.33
CA MET A 102 10.24 7.48 -1.11
C MET A 102 8.72 7.68 -1.18
N GLU A 103 8.18 8.01 -2.36
CA GLU A 103 6.75 8.15 -2.59
C GLU A 103 6.00 6.82 -2.42
N GLU A 104 6.54 5.71 -2.93
CA GLU A 104 5.98 4.37 -2.68
C GLU A 104 5.91 4.06 -1.17
N GLN A 105 6.98 4.38 -0.43
CA GLN A 105 7.06 4.15 1.01
C GLN A 105 6.06 5.03 1.78
N VAL A 106 5.94 6.30 1.43
CA VAL A 106 4.97 7.24 2.04
C VAL A 106 3.54 6.78 1.81
N ILE A 107 3.21 6.33 0.60
CA ILE A 107 1.86 5.81 0.29
C ILE A 107 1.59 4.52 1.05
N CYS A 108 2.54 3.58 1.06
CA CYS A 108 2.41 2.32 1.79
C CYS A 108 2.23 2.55 3.29
N PHE A 109 3.00 3.47 3.88
CA PHE A 109 2.86 3.89 5.27
C PHE A 109 1.50 4.53 5.53
N ALA A 110 1.10 5.51 4.74
CA ALA A 110 -0.15 6.25 4.91
C ALA A 110 -1.39 5.33 4.83
N ASP A 111 -1.40 4.33 3.94
CA ASP A 111 -2.48 3.35 3.83
C ASP A 111 -2.73 2.57 5.14
N LYS A 112 -1.68 2.33 5.96
CA LYS A 112 -1.82 1.52 7.20
C LYS A 112 -2.71 2.17 8.24
N PHE A 113 -2.89 3.48 8.15
CA PHE A 113 -3.70 4.26 9.07
C PHE A 113 -5.19 4.22 8.73
N PHE A 114 -5.58 3.77 7.54
CA PHE A 114 -6.98 3.77 7.10
C PHE A 114 -7.52 2.35 6.95
N SER A 115 -8.85 2.22 6.92
CA SER A 115 -9.54 0.96 6.66
C SER A 115 -10.58 1.17 5.58
N LYS A 116 -10.98 0.09 4.90
CA LYS A 116 -11.98 0.16 3.82
C LYS A 116 -13.43 0.17 4.35
N THR A 117 -13.63 0.07 5.67
CA THR A 117 -14.96 0.07 6.32
C THR A 117 -15.22 1.29 7.20
N HIS A 118 -14.17 1.92 7.75
CA HIS A 118 -14.23 3.17 8.50
C HIS A 118 -13.32 4.20 7.83
N LEU A 119 -13.79 4.76 6.72
CA LEU A 119 -12.98 5.62 5.84
C LEU A 119 -12.58 6.95 6.50
N GLU A 120 -13.39 7.46 7.42
CA GLU A 120 -13.18 8.75 8.11
C GLU A 120 -12.30 8.65 9.35
N GLN A 121 -11.97 7.44 9.80
CA GLN A 121 -11.23 7.23 11.04
C GLN A 121 -9.79 6.85 10.77
N GLU A 122 -8.89 7.74 11.15
CA GLU A 122 -7.46 7.44 11.20
C GLU A 122 -7.15 6.56 12.42
N LYS A 123 -6.46 5.44 12.20
CA LYS A 123 -5.96 4.55 13.25
C LYS A 123 -4.80 5.23 13.98
N SER A 124 -4.60 4.87 15.25
CA SER A 124 -3.34 5.21 15.93
C SER A 124 -2.18 4.36 15.40
N VAL A 125 -0.95 4.79 15.66
CA VAL A 125 0.28 4.05 15.31
C VAL A 125 0.23 2.63 15.88
N GLU A 126 -0.23 2.46 17.12
CA GLU A 126 -0.32 1.15 17.77
C GLU A 126 -1.34 0.24 17.07
N LYS A 127 -2.48 0.79 16.63
CA LYS A 127 -3.48 0.03 15.87
C LYS A 127 -2.96 -0.38 14.49
N ALA A 128 -2.25 0.52 13.79
CA ALA A 128 -1.61 0.23 12.51
C ALA A 128 -0.55 -0.87 12.66
N ARG A 129 0.36 -0.73 13.64
CA ARG A 129 1.38 -1.72 14.00
C ARG A 129 0.78 -3.09 14.31
N LYS A 130 -0.25 -3.15 15.16
CA LYS A 130 -0.95 -4.39 15.51
C LYS A 130 -1.58 -5.08 14.30
N SER A 131 -2.05 -4.31 13.31
CA SER A 131 -2.61 -4.88 12.09
C SER A 131 -1.57 -5.57 11.22
N LEU A 132 -0.34 -5.04 11.18
CA LEU A 132 0.79 -5.63 10.44
C LEU A 132 1.35 -6.87 11.12
N LEU A 133 1.40 -6.88 12.46
CA LEU A 133 1.94 -7.99 13.25
C LEU A 133 1.26 -9.34 12.94
N ARG A 134 0.00 -9.31 12.51
CA ARG A 134 -0.77 -10.49 12.08
C ARG A 134 -0.15 -11.23 10.89
N PHE A 135 0.71 -10.56 10.13
CA PHE A 135 1.34 -11.06 8.91
C PHE A 135 2.85 -11.27 9.07
N GLY A 136 3.38 -11.08 10.28
CA GLY A 136 4.80 -11.29 10.61
C GLY A 136 5.54 -10.01 11.00
N GLU A 137 6.74 -10.19 11.56
CA GLU A 137 7.57 -9.11 12.12
C GLU A 137 8.23 -8.24 11.05
N ALA A 138 8.54 -8.77 9.87
CA ALA A 138 9.28 -8.05 8.84
C ALA A 138 8.56 -6.76 8.38
N GLY A 139 7.23 -6.83 8.24
CA GLY A 139 6.41 -5.66 7.90
C GLY A 139 6.29 -4.66 9.05
N VAL A 140 6.33 -5.14 10.30
CA VAL A 140 6.32 -4.29 11.50
C VAL A 140 7.60 -3.49 11.59
N LEU A 141 8.77 -4.12 11.39
CA LEU A 141 10.07 -3.43 11.41
C LEU A 141 10.16 -2.32 10.34
N ARG A 142 9.65 -2.58 9.12
CA ARG A 142 9.56 -1.54 8.08
C ARG A 142 8.66 -0.39 8.50
N PHE A 143 7.50 -0.70 9.08
CA PHE A 143 6.57 0.32 9.57
C PHE A 143 7.14 1.15 10.72
N GLU A 144 7.88 0.54 11.65
CA GLU A 144 8.56 1.24 12.73
C GLU A 144 9.62 2.20 12.20
N HIS A 145 10.41 1.77 11.22
CA HIS A 145 11.36 2.64 10.55
C HIS A 145 10.66 3.83 9.86
N TRP A 146 9.51 3.60 9.20
CA TRP A 146 8.71 4.68 8.63
C TRP A 146 8.13 5.63 9.68
N CYS A 147 7.78 5.14 10.88
CA CYS A 147 7.39 6.01 11.99
C CYS A 147 8.53 6.96 12.39
N GLU A 148 9.78 6.51 12.40
CA GLU A 148 10.93 7.36 12.71
C GLU A 148 11.21 8.40 11.61
N LEU A 149 10.89 8.07 10.35
CA LEU A 149 11.13 8.94 9.21
C LEU A 149 10.01 9.96 8.95
N PHE A 150 8.75 9.61 9.21
CA PHE A 150 7.58 10.35 8.71
C PHE A 150 6.68 10.98 9.80
N LEU A 151 6.94 10.73 11.09
CA LEU A 151 6.17 11.29 12.21
C LEU A 151 7.02 12.22 13.07
#